data_AF-A0A7S0MHI8-F1
#
_entry.id   AF-A0A7S0MHI8-F1
#
_cell.length_a   1.000
_cell.length_b   1.000
_cell.length_c   1.000
_cell.angle_alpha   90.00
_cell.angle_beta   90.00
_cell.angle_gamma   90.00
#
_symmetry.space_group_name_H-M   'P 1'
#
loop_
_entity.id
_entity.type
_entity.pdbx_description
1 polymer ?
#
loop_
_entity_poly.entity_id
_entity_poly.type
_entity_poly.pdbx_seq_one_letter_code
_entity_poly.pdbx_strand_id
1 'polypeptide(L)'
;KELARRGDWEGCLAAARKLGPDAVEQYTVLHTAALVSARRFEDAVRVLKEHGAPVSPANLALYRQLARDLLGRGRPKTTPDGVWLPPAQDLRDVLFRLWTALR
;
A
#
# COMPACT_ATOMS: atom_id res chain seq x y z
N LYS A 1 -14.86 11.94 -15.68
CA LYS A 1 -13.99 11.94 -14.47
C LYS A 1 -14.81 11.48 -13.24
N GLU A 2 -15.35 10.26 -13.24
CA GLU A 2 -16.35 9.85 -12.22
C GLU A 2 -16.19 8.44 -11.63
N LEU A 3 -15.13 7.69 -11.95
CA LEU A 3 -14.92 6.34 -11.39
C LEU A 3 -14.24 6.35 -10.02
N ALA A 4 -13.58 7.44 -9.63
CA ALA A 4 -12.92 7.59 -8.33
C ALA A 4 -13.90 7.82 -7.15
N ARG A 5 -15.20 8.04 -7.42
CA ARG A 5 -16.21 8.38 -6.40
C ARG A 5 -16.91 7.17 -5.77
N ARG A 6 -16.69 5.95 -6.25
CA ARG A 6 -17.44 4.76 -5.77
C ARG A 6 -16.62 3.67 -5.07
N GLY A 7 -15.32 3.84 -4.88
CA GLY A 7 -14.51 2.77 -4.28
C GLY A 7 -14.24 1.59 -5.23
N ASP A 8 -14.58 1.73 -6.51
CA ASP A 8 -14.31 0.76 -7.58
C ASP A 8 -12.86 0.87 -8.08
N TRP A 9 -11.93 0.85 -7.14
CA TRP A 9 -10.50 0.87 -7.42
C TRP A 9 -10.04 -0.45 -8.03
N GLU A 10 -10.70 -1.56 -7.70
CA GLU A 10 -10.50 -2.85 -8.36
C GLU A 10 -10.81 -2.79 -9.86
N GLY A 11 -11.92 -2.16 -10.26
CA GLY A 11 -12.24 -1.93 -11.67
C GLY A 11 -11.21 -1.04 -12.38
N CYS A 12 -10.72 0.00 -11.70
CA CYS A 12 -9.66 0.86 -12.22
C CYS A 12 -8.33 0.10 -12.40
N LEU A 13 -7.94 -0.73 -11.43
CA LEU A 13 -6.73 -1.55 -11.48
C LEU A 13 -6.85 -2.68 -12.52
N ALA A 14 -8.03 -3.28 -12.68
CA ALA A 14 -8.30 -4.26 -13.72
C ALA A 14 -8.22 -3.64 -15.13
N ALA A 15 -8.70 -2.41 -15.31
CA ALA A 15 -8.53 -1.66 -16.55
C ALA A 15 -7.06 -1.26 -16.78
N ALA A 16 -6.35 -0.83 -15.73
CA ALA A 16 -4.93 -0.51 -15.78
C ALA A 16 -4.09 -1.74 -16.19
N ARG A 17 -4.43 -2.93 -15.69
CA ARG A 17 -3.79 -4.20 -16.10
C ARG A 17 -3.90 -4.47 -17.60
N LYS A 18 -4.97 -4.01 -18.25
CA LYS A 18 -5.13 -4.15 -19.71
C LYS A 18 -4.32 -3.13 -20.51
N LEU A 19 -4.00 -1.98 -19.91
CA LEU A 19 -3.24 -0.89 -20.53
C LEU A 19 -1.73 -1.14 -20.49
N GLY A 20 -1.26 -1.86 -19.48
CA GLY A 20 0.15 -2.24 -19.33
C GLY A 20 0.69 -2.00 -17.92
N PRO A 21 1.91 -2.48 -17.63
CA PRO A 21 2.50 -2.45 -16.30
C PRO A 21 2.65 -1.02 -15.73
N ASP A 22 3.00 -0.05 -16.58
CA ASP A 22 3.18 1.36 -16.19
C ASP A 22 1.87 1.99 -15.67
N ALA A 23 0.75 1.67 -16.32
CA ALA A 23 -0.57 2.12 -15.88
C ALA A 23 -0.97 1.47 -14.55
N VAL A 24 -0.65 0.18 -14.33
CA VAL A 24 -0.92 -0.51 -13.07
C VAL A 24 -0.17 0.15 -11.93
N GLU A 25 1.10 0.46 -12.13
CA GLU A 25 1.94 1.12 -11.15
C GLU A 25 1.38 2.50 -10.76
N GLN A 26 1.03 3.32 -11.75
CA GLN A 26 0.46 4.65 -11.51
C GLN A 26 -0.87 4.59 -10.75
N TYR A 27 -1.77 3.68 -11.13
CA TYR A 27 -3.05 3.50 -10.45
C TYR A 27 -2.88 2.92 -9.04
N THR A 28 -1.87 2.06 -8.82
CA THR A 28 -1.55 1.51 -7.49
C THR A 28 -1.12 2.63 -6.55
N VAL A 29 -0.25 3.52 -6.99
CA VAL A 29 0.18 4.70 -6.19
C VAL A 29 -0.99 5.61 -5.87
N LEU A 30 -1.83 5.92 -6.86
CA LEU A 30 -3.03 6.76 -6.68
C LEU A 30 -4.02 6.13 -5.69
N HIS A 31 -4.26 4.83 -5.82
CA HIS A 31 -5.15 4.11 -4.92
C HIS A 31 -4.61 4.09 -3.49
N THR A 32 -3.31 3.81 -3.33
CA THR A 32 -2.62 3.81 -2.04
C THR A 32 -2.68 5.19 -1.40
N ALA A 33 -2.44 6.27 -2.17
CA ALA A 33 -2.56 7.65 -1.70
C ALA A 33 -3.97 7.96 -1.21
N ALA A 34 -5.00 7.57 -1.95
CA ALA A 34 -6.40 7.75 -1.55
C ALA A 34 -6.75 7.01 -0.25
N LEU A 35 -6.25 5.78 -0.08
CA LEU A 35 -6.44 4.99 1.14
C LEU A 35 -5.71 5.60 2.35
N VAL A 36 -4.49 6.11 2.15
CA VAL A 36 -3.73 6.84 3.18
C VAL A 36 -4.47 8.11 3.61
N SER A 37 -5.01 8.89 2.67
CA SER A 37 -5.85 10.06 2.97
C SER A 37 -7.12 9.70 3.73
N ALA A 38 -7.71 8.53 3.42
CA ALA A 38 -8.87 7.99 4.13
C ALA A 38 -8.51 7.34 5.49
N ARG A 39 -7.25 7.40 5.93
CA ARG A 39 -6.72 6.72 7.13
C ARG A 39 -6.91 5.20 7.15
N ARG A 40 -7.07 4.59 5.97
CA ARG A 40 -7.18 3.14 5.75
C ARG A 40 -5.81 2.56 5.40
N PHE A 41 -4.90 2.60 6.36
CA PHE A 41 -3.50 2.22 6.15
C PHE A 41 -3.31 0.71 5.90
N GLU A 42 -4.16 -0.14 6.49
CA GLU A 42 -4.09 -1.60 6.32
C GLU A 42 -4.42 -2.01 4.88
N ASP A 43 -5.49 -1.44 4.32
CA ASP A 43 -5.86 -1.65 2.91
C ASP A 43 -4.78 -1.11 1.95
N ALA A 44 -4.19 0.04 2.28
CA ALA A 44 -3.12 0.63 1.47
C ALA A 44 -1.90 -0.30 1.37
N VAL A 45 -1.53 -0.95 2.49
CA VAL A 45 -0.43 -1.93 2.50
C VAL A 45 -0.79 -3.18 1.69
N ARG A 46 -2.03 -3.67 1.75
CA ARG A 46 -2.47 -4.82 0.96
C ARG A 46 -2.39 -4.54 -0.54
N VAL A 47 -2.85 -3.36 -0.96
CA VAL A 47 -2.76 -2.92 -2.37
C VAL A 47 -1.30 -2.86 -2.85
N LEU A 48 -0.41 -2.30 -2.02
CA LEU A 48 1.02 -2.26 -2.30
C LEU A 48 1.65 -3.66 -2.39
N LYS A 49 1.19 -4.62 -1.57
CA LYS A 49 1.65 -6.00 -1.60
C LYS A 49 1.19 -6.76 -2.84
N GLU A 50 -0.07 -6.57 -3.23
CA GLU A 50 -0.70 -7.30 -4.35
C GLU A 50 -0.25 -6.81 -5.73
N HIS A 51 -0.16 -5.50 -5.90
CA HIS A 51 0.15 -4.92 -7.22
C HIS A 51 1.61 -4.52 -7.36
N GLY A 52 2.31 -4.24 -6.26
CA GLY A 52 3.62 -3.61 -6.28
C GLY A 52 3.49 -2.14 -6.71
N ALA A 53 4.30 -1.28 -6.12
CA ALA A 53 4.43 0.09 -6.60
C ALA A 53 5.91 0.40 -6.83
N PRO A 54 6.22 1.23 -7.84
CA PRO A 54 7.58 1.53 -8.21
C PRO A 54 8.26 2.27 -7.06
N VAL A 55 9.52 1.90 -6.82
CA VAL A 55 10.34 2.58 -5.84
C VAL A 55 10.76 3.92 -6.42
N SER A 56 9.99 4.95 -6.09
CA SER A 56 10.29 6.33 -6.46
C SER A 56 10.43 7.19 -5.21
N PRO A 57 11.26 8.25 -5.25
CA PRO A 57 11.37 9.20 -4.16
C PRO A 57 10.04 9.87 -3.80
N ALA A 58 9.12 10.00 -4.76
CA ALA A 58 7.76 10.48 -4.52
C ALA A 58 6.93 9.49 -3.67
N ASN A 59 7.09 8.19 -3.89
CA ASN A 59 6.36 7.14 -3.16
C ASN A 59 6.97 6.85 -1.78
N LEU A 60 8.27 7.12 -1.60
CA LEU A 60 8.99 6.94 -0.32
C LEU A 60 8.34 7.70 0.84
N ALA A 61 7.85 8.91 0.60
CA ALA A 61 7.11 9.67 1.62
C ALA A 61 5.83 8.93 2.08
N LEU A 62 5.16 8.28 1.13
CA LEU A 62 3.91 7.54 1.34
C LEU A 62 4.16 6.26 2.15
N TYR A 63 5.21 5.50 1.82
CA TYR A 63 5.66 4.36 2.62
C TYR A 63 6.06 4.76 4.04
N ARG A 64 6.76 5.89 4.19
CA ARG A 64 7.20 6.38 5.50
C ARG A 64 6.01 6.80 6.37
N GLN A 65 4.99 7.40 5.77
CA GLN A 65 3.75 7.74 6.45
C GLN A 65 2.95 6.49 6.85
N LEU A 66 2.83 5.51 5.96
CA LEU A 66 2.22 4.20 6.25
C LEU A 66 2.91 3.52 7.43
N ALA A 67 4.23 3.42 7.38
CA ALA A 67 5.01 2.81 8.45
C ALA A 67 4.84 3.56 9.77
N ARG A 68 4.87 4.89 9.76
CA ARG A 68 4.67 5.68 10.98
C ARG A 68 3.29 5.48 11.58
N ASP A 69 2.22 5.44 10.78
CA ASP A 69 0.86 5.32 11.30
C ASP A 69 0.55 3.90 11.79
N LEU A 70 0.94 2.88 11.02
CA LEU A 70 0.78 1.47 11.38
C LEU A 70 1.62 1.07 12.60
N LEU A 71 2.86 1.54 12.71
CA LEU A 71 3.76 1.22 13.83
C LEU A 71 3.55 2.14 15.05
N GLY A 72 3.05 3.35 14.81
CA GLY A 72 2.84 4.39 15.82
C GLY A 72 1.48 4.37 16.50
N ARG A 73 0.45 3.71 15.92
CA ARG A 73 -0.80 3.40 16.63
C ARG A 73 -0.51 2.41 17.75
N GLY A 74 -0.41 2.91 18.98
CA GLY A 74 -0.15 2.14 20.20
C GLY A 74 -1.31 1.22 20.62
N ARG A 75 -1.59 0.17 19.84
CA ARG A 75 -2.36 -1.01 20.29
C ARG A 75 -1.43 -2.23 20.39
N PRO A 76 -1.72 -3.19 21.28
CA PRO A 76 -0.82 -4.29 21.59
C PRO A 76 -0.51 -5.09 20.33
N LYS A 77 0.79 -5.21 20.06
CA LYS A 77 1.43 -5.51 18.77
C LYS A 77 1.47 -7.00 18.41
N THR A 78 0.70 -7.81 19.11
CA THR A 78 0.86 -9.26 19.09
C THR A 78 -0.45 -9.91 19.52
N THR A 79 -0.82 -11.01 18.88
CA THR A 79 -1.72 -11.99 19.50
C THR A 79 -1.13 -12.39 20.87
N PRO A 80 -1.92 -12.94 21.81
CA PRO A 80 -1.36 -13.50 23.05
C PRO A 80 -0.17 -14.46 22.82
N ASP A 81 -0.08 -15.08 21.63
CA ASP A 81 1.02 -15.93 21.17
C ASP A 81 2.27 -15.19 20.63
N GLY A 82 2.36 -13.87 20.73
CA GLY A 82 3.54 -13.11 20.26
C GLY A 82 3.66 -12.97 18.74
N VAL A 83 2.63 -13.35 17.98
CA VAL A 83 2.62 -13.22 16.51
C VAL A 83 2.17 -11.81 16.12
N TRP A 84 2.98 -11.13 15.32
CA TRP A 84 2.63 -9.82 14.74
C TRP A 84 1.35 -9.92 13.91
N LEU A 85 0.44 -8.94 14.08
CA LEU A 85 -0.80 -8.89 13.31
C LEU A 85 -0.50 -8.78 11.80
N PRO A 86 -1.37 -9.37 10.93
CA PRO A 86 -1.19 -9.39 9.47
C PRO A 86 -0.83 -8.04 8.82
N PRO A 87 -1.40 -6.88 9.22
CA PRO A 87 -1.10 -5.60 8.58
C PRO A 87 0.38 -5.19 8.67
N ALA A 88 1.07 -5.64 9.71
CA ALA A 88 2.46 -5.31 9.92
C ALA A 88 3.43 -6.29 9.26
N GLN A 89 3.01 -7.56 9.12
CA GLN A 89 3.74 -8.51 8.28
C GLN A 89 3.70 -8.04 6.83
N ASP A 90 2.52 -7.65 6.33
CA ASP A 90 2.36 -7.12 4.99
C ASP A 90 3.21 -5.86 4.78
N LEU A 91 3.28 -4.97 5.76
CA LEU A 91 4.14 -3.78 5.71
C LEU A 91 5.62 -4.17 5.66
N ARG A 92 6.04 -5.14 6.46
CA ARG A 92 7.42 -5.63 6.49
C ARG A 92 7.81 -6.21 5.13
N ASP A 93 6.96 -7.02 4.51
CA ASP A 93 7.19 -7.57 3.17
C ASP A 93 7.34 -6.46 2.13
N VAL A 94 6.46 -5.46 2.16
CA VAL A 94 6.53 -4.31 1.25
C VAL A 94 7.81 -3.50 1.45
N LEU A 95 8.20 -3.21 2.70
CA LEU A 95 9.44 -2.49 3.01
C LEU A 95 10.68 -3.32 2.66
N PHE A 96 10.64 -4.63 2.85
CA PHE A 96 11.74 -5.53 2.49
C PHE A 96 11.93 -5.57 0.97
N ARG A 97 10.83 -5.70 0.21
CA ARG A 97 10.87 -5.61 -1.26
C ARG A 97 11.42 -4.27 -1.73
N LEU A 98 11.00 -3.18 -1.08
CA LEU A 98 11.49 -1.83 -1.39
C LEU A 98 12.99 -1.71 -1.10
N TRP A 99 13.46 -2.24 0.03
CA TRP A 99 14.89 -2.27 0.38
C TRP A 99 15.70 -3.13 -0.61
N THR A 100 15.19 -4.29 -1.02
CA THR A 100 15.86 -5.13 -2.03
C THR A 100 15.89 -4.50 -3.41
N ALA A 101 14.89 -3.70 -3.77
CA ALA A 101 14.84 -3.00 -5.06
C ALA A 101 15.73 -1.74 -5.11
N LEU A 102 16.16 -1.21 -3.95
CA LEU A 102 17.10 -0.09 -3.84
C LEU A 102 18.57 -0.53 -3.79
N ARG A 103 18.83 -1.85 -3.74
CA ARG A 103 20.16 -2.44 -3.65
C ARG A 103 20.67 -2.83 -5.04
#